data_AF-A0A1E3SKM3-F1
#
_entry.id   AF-A0A1E3SKM3-F1
#
_cell.length_a   1.000
_cell.length_b   1.000
_cell.length_c   1.000
_cell.angle_alpha   90.00
_cell.angle_beta   90.00
_cell.angle_gamma   90.00
#
_symmetry.space_group_name_H-M   'P 1'
#
loop_
_entity.id
_entity.type
_entity.pdbx_description
1 polymer ?
#
loop_
_entity_poly.entity_id
_entity_poly.type
_entity_poly.pdbx_seq_one_letter_code
_entity_poly.pdbx_strand_id
1 'polypeptide(L)'
;MTSMDSSVLSQLAAVLSRPDAVLTDTDALTERGRDYWGFGGVPGVALRPASRTEVVSVLRIAAAHHIPVVTRGGASNCSAGMMAAPDVVMLDMSAMNRVLAVDPDARTARVEAGVINADLQKQLLQYGLCFSPDPVSAPLSTVAGNIIENAGGPHALKYGVTYNHVLAVELVLADGTVVNLSAEDDGADLLGVIIGSEGTLGIVTEATVALRPIAPVTHSLMGSFASAHDAADAVADIIGTGTVPAALEWLDRAGIAGLQAFTDTGYPTDVDAIVLVDVDGTAEEVERDAATVEKVLRRKSVEVRVATDDQAREKLWYGRLHAPDAVVRSGHDYFIGDVTVPRNRIPEMQEAIQRAATRHSDGLLFIAVAGHAGDGDLHPISFFDRTNPKAAAALEAANNEIVDAALDLGGTLTGEHGVGTEKRQFMTKRFTPVEIAAQRAVKRVFDPAGQLNPGVLLPDLSADEPVVNLFEETVRVSLDRYRGGPAVPTDFDDAAPVAATHIELNAANLSLNVGAGVLLTDLAAFLAEHGMGCSALPSDLGDDPRTRSVGALIATASGADRHAVRNGLLGLEVVLTDGRAPARFGGETMKDVAGYDLKRLFIGSHGAFGDIVSAIFKVNCLPAA
;
A
#
# COMPACT_ATOMS: atom_id res chain seq x y z
N MET A 1 -18.47 12.55 -28.67
CA MET A 1 -18.74 11.86 -27.40
C MET A 1 -20.22 11.54 -27.37
N THR A 2 -20.57 10.27 -27.47
CA THR A 2 -21.95 9.79 -27.36
C THR A 2 -22.34 9.76 -25.88
N SER A 3 -23.38 10.50 -25.51
CA SER A 3 -24.01 10.40 -24.20
C SER A 3 -24.55 9.00 -23.97
N MET A 4 -24.61 8.55 -22.71
CA MET A 4 -25.24 7.29 -22.33
C MET A 4 -26.67 7.19 -22.85
N ASP A 5 -27.06 6.02 -23.36
CA ASP A 5 -28.39 5.77 -23.91
C ASP A 5 -29.48 5.96 -22.82
N SER A 6 -30.58 6.65 -23.16
CA SER A 6 -31.65 6.98 -22.22
C SER A 6 -32.40 5.75 -21.71
N SER A 7 -32.48 4.67 -22.50
CA SER A 7 -33.03 3.38 -22.09
C SER A 7 -32.14 2.73 -21.04
N VAL A 8 -30.82 2.76 -21.22
CA VAL A 8 -29.86 2.24 -20.24
C VAL A 8 -29.95 3.03 -18.94
N LEU A 9 -29.95 4.36 -19.02
CA LEU A 9 -30.10 5.22 -17.85
C LEU A 9 -31.39 4.91 -17.07
N SER A 10 -32.48 4.63 -17.79
CA SER A 10 -33.75 4.24 -17.17
C SER A 10 -33.66 2.88 -16.46
N GLN A 11 -32.94 1.90 -17.04
CA GLN A 11 -32.70 0.61 -16.39
C GLN A 11 -31.86 0.76 -15.12
N LEU A 12 -30.78 1.54 -15.18
CA LEU A 12 -29.91 1.84 -14.04
C LEU A 12 -30.66 2.58 -12.92
N ALA A 13 -31.52 3.54 -13.27
CA ALA A 13 -32.33 4.25 -12.29
C ALA A 13 -33.36 3.34 -11.62
N ALA A 14 -33.97 2.40 -12.37
CA ALA A 14 -35.02 1.53 -11.87
C ALA A 14 -34.57 0.51 -10.82
N VAL A 15 -33.28 0.18 -10.77
CA VAL A 15 -32.72 -0.78 -9.79
C VAL A 15 -32.29 -0.13 -8.48
N LEU A 16 -32.31 1.20 -8.39
CA LEU A 16 -31.96 1.94 -7.19
C LEU A 16 -33.22 2.26 -6.37
N SER A 17 -33.17 2.02 -5.07
CA SER A 17 -34.32 2.23 -4.18
C SER A 17 -34.65 3.71 -3.93
N ARG A 18 -33.72 4.63 -4.24
CA ARG A 18 -33.86 6.06 -3.97
C ARG A 18 -33.71 6.90 -5.24
N PRO A 19 -34.64 7.83 -5.53
CA PRO A 19 -34.51 8.70 -6.71
C PRO A 19 -33.25 9.59 -6.69
N ASP A 20 -32.82 10.07 -5.52
CA ASP A 20 -31.62 10.90 -5.35
C ASP A 20 -30.31 10.09 -5.44
N ALA A 21 -30.39 8.78 -5.66
CA ALA A 21 -29.22 7.94 -5.93
C ALA A 21 -28.75 8.03 -7.39
N VAL A 22 -29.51 8.67 -8.29
CA VAL A 22 -29.14 8.88 -9.70
C VAL A 22 -28.75 10.33 -9.91
N LEU A 23 -27.47 10.58 -10.18
CA LEU A 23 -26.94 11.89 -10.49
C LEU A 23 -26.69 12.01 -12.00
N THR A 24 -27.33 12.99 -12.62
CA THR A 24 -27.22 13.30 -14.06
C THR A 24 -26.96 14.78 -14.33
N ASP A 25 -26.94 15.60 -13.27
CA ASP A 25 -26.63 17.02 -13.37
C ASP A 25 -25.15 17.23 -13.71
N THR A 26 -24.88 18.03 -14.74
CA THR A 26 -23.52 18.20 -15.28
C THR A 26 -22.53 18.77 -14.25
N ASP A 27 -22.97 19.71 -13.40
CA ASP A 27 -22.09 20.33 -12.41
C ASP A 27 -21.75 19.30 -11.33
N ALA A 28 -22.74 18.56 -10.84
CA ALA A 28 -22.53 17.47 -9.89
C ALA A 28 -21.63 16.35 -10.43
N LEU A 29 -21.79 15.98 -11.71
CA LEU A 29 -20.94 14.98 -12.37
C LEU A 29 -19.50 15.49 -12.53
N THR A 30 -19.34 16.78 -12.87
CA THR A 30 -18.02 17.41 -13.03
C THR A 30 -17.26 17.49 -11.70
N GLU A 31 -17.95 17.81 -10.61
CA GLU A 31 -17.36 17.85 -9.27
C GLU A 31 -16.93 16.46 -8.80
N ARG A 32 -17.78 15.44 -9.00
CA ARG A 32 -17.50 14.06 -8.53
C ARG A 32 -16.52 13.30 -9.39
N GLY A 33 -16.37 13.73 -10.64
CA GLY A 33 -15.58 13.10 -11.70
C GLY A 33 -14.06 13.11 -11.52
N ARG A 34 -13.56 13.71 -10.44
CA ARG A 34 -12.14 13.99 -10.24
C ARG A 34 -11.60 13.40 -8.94
N ASP A 35 -10.32 13.03 -8.96
CA ASP A 35 -9.55 12.66 -7.77
C ASP A 35 -9.07 13.90 -6.99
N TYR A 36 -8.17 13.70 -6.01
CA TYR A 36 -7.65 14.77 -5.16
C TYR A 36 -6.91 15.86 -5.96
N TRP A 37 -6.18 15.47 -7.02
CA TRP A 37 -5.40 16.35 -7.87
C TRP A 37 -6.20 16.97 -9.02
N GLY A 38 -7.45 16.55 -9.20
CA GLY A 38 -8.30 17.03 -10.27
C GLY A 38 -8.21 16.18 -11.55
N PHE A 39 -7.48 15.06 -11.54
CA PHE A 39 -7.45 14.11 -12.65
C PHE A 39 -8.78 13.36 -12.76
N GLY A 40 -9.19 13.05 -13.98
CA GLY A 40 -10.47 12.40 -14.29
C GLY A 40 -11.26 13.17 -15.35
N GLY A 41 -12.57 13.05 -15.31
CA GLY A 41 -13.45 13.59 -16.34
C GLY A 41 -14.91 13.58 -15.90
N VAL A 42 -15.83 13.91 -16.82
CA VAL A 42 -17.27 13.95 -16.49
C VAL A 42 -17.87 12.57 -16.79
N PRO A 43 -18.34 11.80 -15.79
CA PRO A 43 -18.98 10.50 -16.02
C PRO A 43 -20.31 10.66 -16.78
N GLY A 44 -20.76 9.60 -17.46
CA GLY A 44 -22.07 9.59 -18.11
C GLY A 44 -23.24 9.64 -17.12
N VAL A 45 -23.05 9.00 -15.97
CA VAL A 45 -23.97 9.02 -14.82
C VAL A 45 -23.17 8.68 -13.56
N ALA A 46 -23.57 9.24 -12.42
CA ALA A 46 -23.10 8.79 -11.11
C ALA A 46 -24.25 8.15 -10.33
N LEU A 47 -24.06 6.93 -9.85
CA LEU A 47 -25.04 6.13 -9.12
C LEU A 47 -24.56 5.92 -7.70
N ARG A 48 -25.43 6.11 -6.72
CA ARG A 48 -25.10 6.04 -5.29
C ARG A 48 -25.89 4.92 -4.58
N PRO A 49 -25.50 3.66 -4.79
CA PRO A 49 -26.21 2.51 -4.23
C PRO A 49 -26.15 2.52 -2.71
N ALA A 50 -27.21 2.04 -2.07
CA ALA A 50 -27.34 1.89 -0.62
C ALA A 50 -27.27 0.43 -0.14
N SER A 51 -27.04 -0.53 -1.06
CA SER A 51 -26.89 -1.93 -0.71
C SER A 51 -26.11 -2.73 -1.76
N ARG A 52 -25.56 -3.86 -1.34
CA ARG A 52 -24.97 -4.87 -2.24
C ARG A 52 -25.89 -5.27 -3.39
N THR A 53 -27.19 -5.45 -3.13
CA THR A 53 -28.16 -5.86 -4.16
C THR A 53 -28.27 -4.82 -5.28
N GLU A 54 -28.19 -3.54 -4.94
CA GLU A 54 -28.18 -2.46 -5.93
C GLU A 54 -26.87 -2.46 -6.74
N VAL A 55 -25.71 -2.64 -6.09
CA VAL A 55 -24.40 -2.79 -6.76
C VAL A 55 -24.44 -3.93 -7.78
N VAL A 56 -24.90 -5.12 -7.36
CA VAL A 56 -25.05 -6.30 -8.24
C VAL A 56 -25.95 -5.99 -9.44
N SER A 57 -27.06 -5.30 -9.22
CA SER A 57 -28.02 -4.97 -10.27
C SER A 57 -27.44 -3.98 -11.28
N VAL A 58 -26.72 -2.97 -10.80
CA VAL A 58 -25.99 -2.01 -11.64
C VAL A 58 -24.92 -2.70 -12.48
N LEU A 59 -24.08 -3.54 -11.87
CA LEU A 59 -23.01 -4.25 -12.59
C LEU A 59 -23.55 -5.17 -13.68
N ARG A 60 -24.65 -5.89 -13.42
CA ARG A 60 -25.29 -6.74 -14.43
C ARG A 60 -25.82 -5.96 -15.62
N ILE A 61 -26.44 -4.79 -15.38
CA ILE A 61 -26.90 -3.91 -16.45
C ILE A 61 -25.69 -3.39 -17.23
N ALA A 62 -24.67 -2.87 -16.53
CA ALA A 62 -23.47 -2.35 -17.17
C ALA A 62 -22.75 -3.44 -18.00
N ALA A 63 -22.67 -4.67 -17.51
CA ALA A 63 -22.09 -5.81 -18.23
C ALA A 63 -22.89 -6.16 -19.49
N ALA A 64 -24.23 -6.19 -19.39
CA ALA A 64 -25.12 -6.48 -20.52
C ALA A 64 -25.02 -5.44 -21.66
N HIS A 65 -24.62 -4.20 -21.32
CA HIS A 65 -24.46 -3.11 -22.28
C HIS A 65 -22.99 -2.76 -22.58
N HIS A 66 -22.03 -3.53 -22.04
CA HIS A 66 -20.59 -3.28 -22.16
C HIS A 66 -20.15 -1.88 -21.71
N ILE A 67 -20.73 -1.40 -20.60
CA ILE A 67 -20.49 -0.07 -20.06
C ILE A 67 -19.44 -0.15 -18.96
N PRO A 68 -18.31 0.58 -19.07
CA PRO A 68 -17.32 0.60 -18.00
C PRO A 68 -17.87 1.20 -16.71
N VAL A 69 -17.35 0.70 -15.59
CA VAL A 69 -17.74 1.13 -14.25
C VAL A 69 -16.48 1.53 -13.49
N VAL A 70 -16.54 2.71 -12.87
CA VAL A 70 -15.49 3.20 -11.96
C VAL A 70 -16.09 3.41 -10.57
N THR A 71 -15.41 2.96 -9.54
CA THR A 71 -15.85 3.15 -8.15
C THR A 71 -15.31 4.45 -7.56
N ARG A 72 -16.15 5.14 -6.80
CA ARG A 72 -15.78 6.34 -6.04
C ARG A 72 -16.04 6.11 -4.56
N GLY A 73 -14.96 6.18 -3.76
CA GLY A 73 -15.02 6.29 -2.30
C GLY A 73 -14.98 7.77 -1.86
N GLY A 74 -13.92 8.15 -1.14
CA GLY A 74 -13.63 9.54 -0.76
C GLY A 74 -13.08 10.42 -1.89
N ALA A 75 -12.60 9.81 -2.98
CA ALA A 75 -11.80 10.44 -4.04
C ALA A 75 -10.52 11.12 -3.53
N SER A 76 -9.90 10.57 -2.49
CA SER A 76 -8.64 11.05 -1.91
C SER A 76 -7.39 10.40 -2.54
N ASN A 77 -7.53 9.59 -3.58
CA ASN A 77 -6.38 8.96 -4.24
C ASN A 77 -5.51 10.03 -4.93
N CYS A 78 -4.22 9.74 -5.06
CA CYS A 78 -3.20 10.64 -5.59
C CYS A 78 -2.52 10.08 -6.86
N SER A 79 -3.11 9.06 -7.47
CA SER A 79 -2.54 8.29 -8.59
C SER A 79 -3.31 8.48 -9.90
N ALA A 80 -4.36 9.30 -9.91
CA ALA A 80 -5.37 9.28 -10.98
C ALA A 80 -5.97 7.86 -11.13
N GLY A 81 -6.31 7.24 -9.99
CA GLY A 81 -6.86 5.88 -9.90
C GLY A 81 -8.37 5.79 -10.18
N MET A 82 -9.03 6.91 -10.51
CA MET A 82 -10.47 6.97 -10.78
C MET A 82 -10.77 7.80 -12.04
N MET A 83 -10.72 7.16 -13.21
CA MET A 83 -10.83 7.87 -14.49
C MET A 83 -12.26 7.83 -15.05
N ALA A 84 -13.05 8.85 -14.72
CA ALA A 84 -14.40 9.02 -15.25
C ALA A 84 -14.41 9.58 -16.69
N ALA A 85 -15.36 9.13 -17.51
CA ALA A 85 -15.59 9.61 -18.87
C ALA A 85 -17.08 9.52 -19.25
N PRO A 86 -17.57 10.20 -20.31
CA PRO A 86 -19.01 10.31 -20.59
C PRO A 86 -19.73 8.99 -20.90
N ASP A 87 -18.99 7.94 -21.20
CA ASP A 87 -19.46 6.58 -21.45
C ASP A 87 -19.28 5.65 -20.23
N VAL A 88 -18.84 6.18 -19.08
CA VAL A 88 -18.57 5.44 -17.85
C VAL A 88 -19.69 5.66 -16.83
N VAL A 89 -20.11 4.60 -16.14
CA VAL A 89 -20.89 4.68 -14.90
C VAL A 89 -19.95 4.88 -13.73
N MET A 90 -20.13 5.97 -12.99
CA MET A 90 -19.47 6.14 -11.70
C MET A 90 -20.34 5.56 -10.59
N LEU A 91 -19.78 4.67 -9.78
CA LEU A 91 -20.45 4.08 -8.62
C LEU A 91 -19.94 4.72 -7.33
N ASP A 92 -20.72 5.64 -6.77
CA ASP A 92 -20.43 6.34 -5.52
C ASP A 92 -20.87 5.51 -4.31
N MET A 93 -19.89 4.98 -3.58
CA MET A 93 -20.13 4.06 -2.46
C MET A 93 -20.52 4.77 -1.16
N SER A 94 -20.62 6.10 -1.15
CA SER A 94 -20.84 6.90 0.08
C SER A 94 -22.15 6.63 0.82
N ALA A 95 -23.13 5.97 0.19
CA ALA A 95 -24.38 5.58 0.85
C ALA A 95 -24.34 4.19 1.49
N MET A 96 -23.28 3.41 1.30
CA MET A 96 -23.00 2.17 2.02
C MET A 96 -21.97 2.48 3.13
N ASN A 97 -22.38 3.24 4.15
CA ASN A 97 -21.48 3.83 5.15
C ASN A 97 -21.76 3.40 6.60
N ARG A 98 -22.34 2.21 6.80
CA ARG A 98 -22.66 1.70 8.13
C ARG A 98 -21.54 0.84 8.70
N VAL A 99 -21.24 1.04 9.98
CA VAL A 99 -20.55 0.04 10.81
C VAL A 99 -21.60 -1.00 11.20
N LEU A 100 -21.47 -2.21 10.68
CA LEU A 100 -22.48 -3.27 10.78
C LEU A 100 -22.38 -4.03 12.11
N ALA A 101 -21.16 -4.27 12.59
CA ALA A 101 -20.89 -4.90 13.87
C ALA A 101 -19.50 -4.52 14.38
N VAL A 102 -19.33 -4.45 15.70
CA VAL A 102 -18.03 -4.37 16.38
C VAL A 102 -18.02 -5.46 17.44
N ASP A 103 -16.97 -6.28 17.44
CA ASP A 103 -16.70 -7.28 18.46
C ASP A 103 -15.40 -6.88 19.18
N PRO A 104 -15.51 -6.24 20.36
CA PRO A 104 -14.33 -5.79 21.11
C PRO A 104 -13.48 -6.93 21.65
N ASP A 105 -14.09 -8.08 21.97
CA ASP A 105 -13.40 -9.24 22.53
C ASP A 105 -12.57 -9.94 21.45
N ALA A 106 -13.17 -10.13 20.27
CA ALA A 106 -12.45 -10.63 19.09
C ALA A 106 -11.54 -9.57 18.45
N ARG A 107 -11.68 -8.29 18.84
CA ARG A 107 -11.04 -7.12 18.23
C ARG A 107 -11.26 -7.08 16.72
N THR A 108 -12.52 -7.12 16.31
CA THR A 108 -12.91 -7.01 14.89
C THR A 108 -14.05 -6.03 14.68
N ALA A 109 -14.14 -5.47 13.48
CA ALA A 109 -15.31 -4.72 13.03
C ALA A 109 -15.72 -5.15 11.63
N ARG A 110 -17.03 -5.19 11.38
CA ARG A 110 -17.61 -5.45 10.07
C ARG A 110 -18.25 -4.16 9.57
N VAL A 111 -17.84 -3.70 8.40
CA VAL A 111 -18.13 -2.34 7.90
C VAL A 111 -18.51 -2.37 6.43
N GLU A 112 -19.42 -1.48 6.04
CA GLU A 112 -19.71 -1.25 4.61
C GLU A 112 -18.59 -0.44 3.94
N ALA A 113 -18.48 -0.56 2.61
CA ALA A 113 -17.38 -0.02 1.81
C ALA A 113 -17.15 1.49 1.93
N GLY A 114 -18.23 2.26 2.10
CA GLY A 114 -18.24 3.72 2.15
C GLY A 114 -18.04 4.30 3.55
N VAL A 115 -17.78 3.49 4.58
CA VAL A 115 -17.43 4.00 5.92
C VAL A 115 -16.13 4.81 5.82
N ILE A 116 -16.17 6.07 6.25
CA ILE A 116 -14.99 6.93 6.33
C ILE A 116 -14.06 6.41 7.44
N ASN A 117 -12.75 6.36 7.17
CA ASN A 117 -11.77 5.82 8.12
C ASN A 117 -11.86 6.55 9.47
N ALA A 118 -11.80 7.89 9.49
CA ALA A 118 -11.90 8.68 10.72
C ALA A 118 -13.22 8.46 11.49
N ASP A 119 -14.33 8.19 10.79
CA ASP A 119 -15.61 7.89 11.43
C ASP A 119 -15.61 6.50 12.09
N LEU A 120 -14.96 5.51 11.47
CA LEU A 120 -14.72 4.21 12.11
C LEU A 120 -13.86 4.38 13.36
N GLN A 121 -12.73 5.08 13.26
CA GLN A 121 -11.83 5.34 14.40
C GLN A 121 -12.60 5.93 15.58
N LYS A 122 -13.39 6.99 15.33
CA LYS A 122 -14.20 7.67 16.34
C LYS A 122 -15.19 6.73 17.03
N GLN A 123 -15.82 5.81 16.29
CA GLN A 123 -16.75 4.83 16.86
C GLN A 123 -16.04 3.80 17.73
N LEU A 124 -14.80 3.44 17.40
CA LEU A 124 -14.01 2.45 18.13
C LEU A 124 -13.43 2.96 19.46
N LEU A 125 -13.29 4.28 19.62
CA LEU A 125 -12.75 4.91 20.84
C LEU A 125 -13.46 4.44 22.13
N GLN A 126 -14.77 4.22 22.08
CA GLN A 126 -15.56 3.77 23.25
C GLN A 126 -15.14 2.39 23.77
N TYR A 127 -14.47 1.60 22.94
CA TYR A 127 -13.95 0.27 23.27
C TYR A 127 -12.44 0.30 23.59
N GLY A 128 -11.78 1.46 23.52
CA GLY A 128 -10.33 1.57 23.62
C GLY A 128 -9.58 0.91 22.46
N LEU A 129 -10.26 0.78 21.31
CA LEU A 129 -9.73 0.14 20.10
C LEU A 129 -9.59 1.14 18.95
N CYS A 130 -8.76 0.81 17.97
CA CYS A 130 -8.62 1.55 16.72
C CYS A 130 -8.37 0.57 15.54
N PHE A 131 -8.64 1.05 14.33
CA PHE A 131 -8.28 0.38 13.09
C PHE A 131 -6.94 0.96 12.63
N SER A 132 -5.88 0.17 12.52
CA SER A 132 -4.52 0.75 12.41
C SER A 132 -4.26 1.63 11.19
N PRO A 133 -4.75 1.32 9.98
CA PRO A 133 -4.47 2.16 8.82
C PRO A 133 -4.88 3.60 9.08
N ASP A 134 -3.91 4.49 9.03
CA ASP A 134 -4.01 5.89 9.44
C ASP A 134 -3.48 6.84 8.37
N PRO A 135 -3.93 6.71 7.10
CA PRO A 135 -3.47 7.59 6.06
C PRO A 135 -3.80 9.04 6.42
N VAL A 136 -2.98 9.99 5.98
CA VAL A 136 -3.26 11.44 6.16
C VAL A 136 -4.64 11.82 5.64
N SER A 137 -5.13 11.08 4.63
CA SER A 137 -6.46 11.22 4.06
C SER A 137 -7.61 10.61 4.89
N ALA A 138 -7.38 10.06 6.09
CA ALA A 138 -8.40 9.40 6.92
C ALA A 138 -9.72 10.19 7.14
N PRO A 139 -9.74 11.53 7.20
CA PRO A 139 -10.98 12.31 7.26
C PRO A 139 -11.85 12.21 6.00
N LEU A 140 -11.29 11.76 4.87
CA LEU A 140 -11.92 11.68 3.56
C LEU A 140 -11.95 10.24 3.00
N SER A 141 -10.91 9.44 3.27
CA SER A 141 -10.77 8.10 2.71
C SER A 141 -11.77 7.13 3.32
N THR A 142 -12.30 6.24 2.49
CA THR A 142 -13.20 5.17 2.94
C THR A 142 -12.41 3.91 3.25
N VAL A 143 -12.96 3.01 4.07
CA VAL A 143 -12.34 1.72 4.37
C VAL A 143 -12.09 0.93 3.09
N ALA A 144 -13.06 0.84 2.17
CA ALA A 144 -12.82 0.17 0.89
C ALA A 144 -11.79 0.88 0.01
N GLY A 145 -11.70 2.22 0.07
CA GLY A 145 -10.65 2.98 -0.61
C GLY A 145 -9.27 2.58 -0.10
N ASN A 146 -9.10 2.51 1.22
CA ASN A 146 -7.86 2.06 1.83
C ASN A 146 -7.51 0.61 1.46
N ILE A 147 -8.51 -0.26 1.32
CA ILE A 147 -8.32 -1.65 0.86
C ILE A 147 -7.80 -1.69 -0.57
N ILE A 148 -8.44 -1.00 -1.52
CA ILE A 148 -8.06 -1.07 -2.93
C ILE A 148 -6.78 -0.29 -3.26
N GLU A 149 -6.35 0.63 -2.40
CA GLU A 149 -5.04 1.30 -2.52
C GLU A 149 -3.95 0.64 -1.65
N ASN A 150 -4.31 -0.34 -0.81
CA ASN A 150 -3.46 -0.86 0.26
C ASN A 150 -2.81 0.25 1.10
N ALA A 151 -3.62 1.23 1.50
CA ALA A 151 -3.14 2.46 2.12
C ALA A 151 -2.28 2.18 3.36
N GLY A 152 -1.20 2.96 3.50
CA GLY A 152 -0.35 2.99 4.68
C GLY A 152 -0.58 4.23 5.53
N GLY A 153 0.52 4.77 6.06
CA GLY A 153 0.55 5.87 7.01
C GLY A 153 1.80 5.84 7.90
N PRO A 154 1.97 6.88 8.76
CA PRO A 154 3.12 7.00 9.66
C PRO A 154 3.30 5.81 10.60
N HIS A 155 2.19 5.19 11.03
CA HIS A 155 2.22 4.10 11.99
C HIS A 155 2.42 2.70 11.39
N ALA A 156 2.57 2.61 10.06
CA ALA A 156 2.74 1.35 9.35
C ALA A 156 4.04 0.62 9.71
N LEU A 157 5.08 1.35 10.16
CA LEU A 157 6.34 0.76 10.63
C LEU A 157 6.12 -0.33 11.69
N LYS A 158 5.32 0.02 12.70
CA LYS A 158 5.02 -0.84 13.85
C LYS A 158 3.82 -1.74 13.61
N TYR A 159 2.75 -1.20 13.01
CA TYR A 159 1.47 -1.89 12.95
C TYR A 159 1.15 -2.53 11.60
N GLY A 160 1.85 -2.14 10.53
CA GLY A 160 1.59 -2.60 9.16
C GLY A 160 0.64 -1.69 8.39
N VAL A 161 0.49 -1.99 7.10
CA VAL A 161 -0.40 -1.27 6.17
C VAL A 161 -1.80 -1.91 6.16
N THR A 162 -2.71 -1.39 5.34
CA THR A 162 -4.09 -1.91 5.25
C THR A 162 -4.15 -3.43 5.06
N TYR A 163 -3.26 -4.01 4.26
CA TYR A 163 -3.15 -5.46 4.08
C TYR A 163 -3.12 -6.25 5.40
N ASN A 164 -2.39 -5.76 6.40
CA ASN A 164 -2.22 -6.44 7.69
C ASN A 164 -3.49 -6.42 8.56
N HIS A 165 -4.49 -5.62 8.19
CA HIS A 165 -5.68 -5.38 9.01
C HIS A 165 -7.00 -5.77 8.35
N VAL A 166 -6.95 -6.38 7.15
CA VAL A 166 -8.14 -6.87 6.45
C VAL A 166 -8.24 -8.38 6.64
N LEU A 167 -9.31 -8.84 7.29
CA LEU A 167 -9.55 -10.25 7.58
C LEU A 167 -10.43 -10.91 6.52
N ALA A 168 -11.40 -10.18 5.98
CA ALA A 168 -12.25 -10.65 4.90
C ALA A 168 -12.91 -9.49 4.14
N VAL A 169 -13.32 -9.73 2.90
CA VAL A 169 -14.12 -8.81 2.08
C VAL A 169 -15.26 -9.54 1.38
N GLU A 170 -16.42 -8.88 1.29
CA GLU A 170 -17.46 -9.21 0.32
C GLU A 170 -17.22 -8.38 -0.96
N LEU A 171 -16.95 -9.09 -2.06
CA LEU A 171 -16.59 -8.52 -3.35
C LEU A 171 -17.67 -8.84 -4.39
N VAL A 172 -18.08 -7.83 -5.15
CA VAL A 172 -18.94 -8.01 -6.33
C VAL A 172 -18.07 -7.95 -7.59
N LEU A 173 -18.05 -9.02 -8.36
CA LEU A 173 -17.30 -9.13 -9.61
C LEU A 173 -18.02 -8.42 -10.76
N ALA A 174 -17.33 -8.23 -11.89
CA ALA A 174 -17.84 -7.49 -13.05
C ALA A 174 -19.20 -8.01 -13.58
N ASP A 175 -19.44 -9.32 -13.49
CA ASP A 175 -20.68 -9.98 -13.90
C ASP A 175 -21.81 -9.90 -12.83
N GLY A 176 -21.55 -9.25 -11.70
CA GLY A 176 -22.46 -9.17 -10.55
C GLY A 176 -22.45 -10.41 -9.65
N THR A 177 -21.52 -11.35 -9.85
CA THR A 177 -21.30 -12.46 -8.91
C THR A 177 -20.73 -11.93 -7.60
N VAL A 178 -21.26 -12.40 -6.47
CA VAL A 178 -20.77 -12.03 -5.13
C VAL A 178 -19.86 -13.14 -4.62
N VAL A 179 -18.65 -12.79 -4.19
CA VAL A 179 -17.70 -13.70 -3.55
C VAL A 179 -17.26 -13.14 -2.19
N ASN A 180 -16.95 -14.02 -1.25
CA ASN A 180 -16.38 -13.66 0.04
C ASN A 180 -14.97 -14.22 0.11
N LEU A 181 -13.98 -13.35 0.31
CA LEU A 181 -12.58 -13.73 0.39
C LEU A 181 -12.08 -13.45 1.81
N SER A 182 -11.33 -14.37 2.39
CA SER A 182 -10.78 -14.27 3.73
C SER A 182 -9.28 -14.52 3.77
N ALA A 183 -8.60 -13.87 4.72
CA ALA A 183 -7.20 -14.13 5.03
C ALA A 183 -6.95 -15.59 5.44
N GLU A 184 -7.98 -16.24 6.01
CA GLU A 184 -7.97 -17.61 6.51
C GLU A 184 -8.35 -18.65 5.45
N ASP A 185 -8.74 -18.25 4.24
CA ASP A 185 -9.09 -19.20 3.19
C ASP A 185 -7.87 -20.08 2.84
N ASP A 186 -8.08 -21.40 2.77
CA ASP A 186 -7.07 -22.34 2.27
C ASP A 186 -6.70 -22.01 0.81
N GLY A 187 -5.58 -22.51 0.30
CA GLY A 187 -5.17 -22.25 -1.08
C GLY A 187 -4.61 -20.83 -1.32
N ALA A 188 -4.57 -20.45 -2.60
CA ALA A 188 -4.06 -19.15 -3.04
C ALA A 188 -4.71 -17.97 -2.28
N ASP A 189 -3.91 -17.01 -1.85
CA ASP A 189 -4.40 -15.79 -1.20
C ASP A 189 -4.99 -14.80 -2.22
N LEU A 190 -6.26 -15.01 -2.59
CA LEU A 190 -6.98 -14.08 -3.46
C LEU A 190 -7.33 -12.77 -2.76
N LEU A 191 -7.55 -12.77 -1.45
CA LEU A 191 -7.80 -11.53 -0.68
C LEU A 191 -6.62 -10.57 -0.85
N GLY A 192 -5.40 -11.09 -0.78
CA GLY A 192 -4.17 -10.31 -0.94
C GLY A 192 -4.02 -9.68 -2.31
N VAL A 193 -4.57 -10.30 -3.35
CA VAL A 193 -4.58 -9.75 -4.72
C VAL A 193 -5.64 -8.64 -4.88
N ILE A 194 -6.73 -8.69 -4.12
CA ILE A 194 -7.77 -7.63 -4.12
C ILE A 194 -7.29 -6.36 -3.40
N ILE A 195 -6.51 -6.52 -2.33
CA ILE A 195 -5.89 -5.41 -1.61
C ILE A 195 -4.83 -4.77 -2.52
N GLY A 196 -4.95 -3.47 -2.82
CA GLY A 196 -4.11 -2.78 -3.80
C GLY A 196 -4.57 -2.92 -5.27
N SER A 197 -5.76 -3.48 -5.52
CA SER A 197 -6.25 -3.71 -6.89
C SER A 197 -6.80 -2.47 -7.61
N GLU A 198 -6.90 -1.32 -6.93
CA GLU A 198 -7.42 -0.05 -7.46
C GLU A 198 -8.84 -0.17 -8.08
N GLY A 199 -9.65 -1.08 -7.54
CA GLY A 199 -11.03 -1.33 -8.02
C GLY A 199 -11.11 -2.00 -9.39
N THR A 200 -9.99 -2.49 -9.92
CA THR A 200 -9.92 -3.14 -11.25
C THR A 200 -10.37 -4.61 -11.22
N LEU A 201 -10.42 -5.25 -10.05
CA LEU A 201 -10.73 -6.69 -9.93
C LEU A 201 -12.13 -6.97 -9.34
N GLY A 202 -12.82 -5.95 -8.84
CA GLY A 202 -14.14 -6.09 -8.25
C GLY A 202 -14.50 -4.89 -7.37
N ILE A 203 -15.74 -4.87 -6.88
CA ILE A 203 -16.27 -3.81 -6.02
C ILE A 203 -16.44 -4.35 -4.61
N VAL A 204 -15.63 -3.88 -3.68
CA VAL A 204 -15.78 -4.18 -2.25
C VAL A 204 -17.08 -3.55 -1.76
N THR A 205 -17.93 -4.33 -1.10
CA THR A 205 -19.22 -3.88 -0.55
C THR A 205 -19.26 -3.94 0.97
N GLU A 206 -18.55 -4.90 1.56
CA GLU A 206 -18.39 -5.09 2.99
C GLU A 206 -16.96 -5.57 3.28
N ALA A 207 -16.41 -5.21 4.43
CA ALA A 207 -15.12 -5.71 4.93
C ALA A 207 -15.21 -6.08 6.41
N THR A 208 -14.49 -7.13 6.80
CA THR A 208 -14.18 -7.43 8.20
C THR A 208 -12.73 -7.03 8.46
N VAL A 209 -12.52 -6.12 9.40
CA VAL A 209 -11.21 -5.56 9.73
C VAL A 209 -10.76 -5.94 11.13
N ALA A 210 -9.46 -6.15 11.30
CA ALA A 210 -8.82 -6.36 12.59
C ALA A 210 -8.63 -5.02 13.30
N LEU A 211 -8.89 -5.01 14.61
CA LEU A 211 -8.73 -3.87 15.49
C LEU A 211 -7.56 -4.09 16.44
N ARG A 212 -6.95 -3.01 16.90
CA ARG A 212 -5.91 -3.05 17.93
C ARG A 212 -6.28 -2.15 19.12
N PRO A 213 -5.78 -2.45 20.33
CA PRO A 213 -5.82 -1.50 21.43
C PRO A 213 -5.13 -0.19 21.06
N ILE A 214 -5.67 0.92 21.55
CA ILE A 214 -4.98 2.22 21.52
C ILE A 214 -3.87 2.18 22.57
N ALA A 215 -2.66 2.54 22.18
CA ALA A 215 -1.55 2.64 23.12
C ALA A 215 -1.86 3.70 24.20
N PRO A 216 -1.71 3.38 25.50
CA PRO A 216 -2.07 4.31 26.56
C PRO A 216 -1.09 5.50 26.69
N VAL A 217 0.13 5.37 26.15
CA VAL A 217 1.17 6.39 26.21
C VAL A 217 1.85 6.50 24.84
N THR A 218 2.12 7.74 24.42
CA THR A 218 2.95 8.07 23.26
C THR A 218 3.89 9.22 23.62
N HIS A 219 5.20 9.03 23.44
CA HIS A 219 6.22 10.08 23.56
C HIS A 219 6.82 10.39 22.21
N SER A 220 7.09 11.68 21.98
CA SER A 220 7.69 12.16 20.73
C SER A 220 9.07 12.74 20.95
N LEU A 221 9.99 12.39 20.07
CA LEU A 221 11.34 12.93 20.03
C LEU A 221 11.63 13.49 18.65
N MET A 222 12.57 14.43 18.57
CA MET A 222 13.11 14.95 17.33
C MET A 222 14.63 14.99 17.42
N GLY A 223 15.33 14.43 16.43
CA GLY A 223 16.75 14.69 16.21
C GLY A 223 16.94 15.57 14.99
N SER A 224 17.81 16.58 15.06
CA SER A 224 18.24 17.37 13.90
C SER A 224 19.69 17.04 13.54
N PHE A 225 20.01 16.96 12.25
CA PHE A 225 21.29 16.40 11.79
C PHE A 225 21.96 17.31 10.76
N ALA A 226 23.25 17.55 10.93
CA ALA A 226 24.03 18.35 9.98
C ALA A 226 24.26 17.66 8.63
N SER A 227 24.03 16.34 8.56
CA SER A 227 24.15 15.51 7.37
C SER A 227 22.95 14.58 7.24
N ALA A 228 22.46 14.38 6.01
CA ALA A 228 21.43 13.37 5.73
C ALA A 228 21.92 11.93 6.01
N HIS A 229 23.21 11.63 5.80
CA HIS A 229 23.75 10.30 6.15
C HIS A 229 23.69 10.06 7.66
N ASP A 230 23.99 11.08 8.49
CA ASP A 230 23.93 10.94 9.94
C ASP A 230 22.49 10.69 10.44
N ALA A 231 21.50 11.31 9.79
CA ALA A 231 20.09 11.07 10.08
C ALA A 231 19.64 9.65 9.67
N ALA A 232 20.03 9.19 8.48
CA ALA A 232 19.72 7.83 8.02
C ALA A 232 20.39 6.75 8.87
N ASP A 233 21.65 6.98 9.28
CA ASP A 233 22.33 6.12 10.24
C ASP A 233 21.62 6.09 11.59
N ALA A 234 21.11 7.23 12.07
CA ALA A 234 20.34 7.27 13.32
C ALA A 234 19.04 6.48 13.21
N VAL A 235 18.34 6.54 12.08
CA VAL A 235 17.16 5.70 11.77
C VAL A 235 17.54 4.22 11.84
N ALA A 236 18.62 3.81 11.16
CA ALA A 236 19.09 2.44 11.19
C ALA A 236 19.53 1.99 12.60
N ASP A 237 20.25 2.84 13.33
CA ASP A 237 20.71 2.57 14.69
C ASP A 237 19.54 2.41 15.68
N ILE A 238 18.48 3.24 15.56
CA ILE A 238 17.27 3.14 16.40
C ILE A 238 16.63 1.76 16.20
N ILE A 239 16.44 1.37 14.95
CA ILE A 239 15.82 0.09 14.61
C ILE A 239 16.73 -1.07 15.02
N GLY A 240 18.04 -0.88 14.90
CA GLY A 240 19.08 -1.81 15.32
C GLY A 240 19.09 -2.12 16.83
N THR A 241 18.46 -1.30 17.67
CA THR A 241 18.32 -1.61 19.11
C THR A 241 17.26 -2.66 19.41
N GLY A 242 16.44 -3.05 18.41
CA GLY A 242 15.23 -3.84 18.63
C GLY A 242 14.03 -3.01 19.07
N THR A 243 14.18 -1.70 19.22
CA THR A 243 13.06 -0.78 19.40
C THR A 243 12.38 -0.58 18.05
N VAL A 244 11.06 -0.80 18.00
CA VAL A 244 10.24 -0.48 16.81
C VAL A 244 9.40 0.75 17.16
N PRO A 245 9.82 1.96 16.76
CA PRO A 245 9.02 3.17 16.93
C PRO A 245 7.64 3.02 16.31
N ALA A 246 6.66 3.70 16.89
CA ALA A 246 5.32 3.82 16.32
C ALA A 246 5.38 4.58 14.99
N ALA A 247 6.15 5.66 14.93
CA ALA A 247 6.46 6.40 13.71
C ALA A 247 7.92 6.83 13.68
N LEU A 248 8.50 6.92 12.49
CA LEU A 248 9.88 7.34 12.26
C LEU A 248 9.96 8.13 10.95
N GLU A 249 9.77 9.45 11.06
CA GLU A 249 9.52 10.34 9.93
C GLU A 249 10.72 11.22 9.58
N TRP A 250 10.84 11.52 8.30
CA TRP A 250 11.89 12.36 7.72
C TRP A 250 11.36 13.73 7.29
N LEU A 251 12.20 14.76 7.41
CA LEU A 251 12.06 16.01 6.66
C LEU A 251 13.44 16.56 6.32
N ASP A 252 13.69 16.84 5.04
CA ASP A 252 14.98 17.31 4.55
C ASP A 252 15.18 18.84 4.64
N ARG A 253 16.40 19.30 4.38
CA ARG A 253 16.78 20.73 4.38
C ARG A 253 15.86 21.59 3.52
N ALA A 254 15.53 21.12 2.31
CA ALA A 254 14.68 21.87 1.39
C ALA A 254 13.26 22.03 1.96
N GLY A 255 12.71 20.97 2.57
CA GLY A 255 11.46 21.01 3.31
C GLY A 255 11.52 21.95 4.51
N ILE A 256 12.54 21.84 5.36
CA ILE A 256 12.71 22.69 6.55
C ILE A 256 12.76 24.17 6.15
N ALA A 257 13.68 24.54 5.26
CA ALA A 257 13.87 25.94 4.86
C ALA A 257 12.67 26.46 4.04
N GLY A 258 12.14 25.64 3.14
CA GLY A 258 11.01 25.98 2.27
C GLY A 258 9.73 26.22 3.08
N LEU A 259 9.38 25.32 3.99
CA LEU A 259 8.19 25.45 4.83
C LEU A 259 8.31 26.60 5.83
N GLN A 260 9.50 26.82 6.41
CA GLN A 260 9.76 27.93 7.33
C GLN A 260 9.52 29.31 6.69
N ALA A 261 9.63 29.42 5.37
CA ALA A 261 9.36 30.67 4.65
C ALA A 261 7.86 31.06 4.66
N PHE A 262 6.96 30.12 4.92
CA PHE A 262 5.50 30.34 4.89
C PHE A 262 4.86 30.29 6.28
N THR A 263 5.46 29.57 7.22
CA THR A 263 4.97 29.48 8.61
C THR A 263 6.11 29.17 9.56
N ASP A 264 6.01 29.61 10.82
CA ASP A 264 7.02 29.26 11.82
C ASP A 264 6.84 27.80 12.25
N THR A 265 7.70 26.92 11.73
CA THR A 265 7.70 25.50 12.08
C THR A 265 8.42 25.23 13.40
N GLY A 266 9.23 26.19 13.87
CA GLY A 266 10.13 26.01 15.01
C GLY A 266 11.32 25.09 14.73
N TYR A 267 11.48 24.52 13.53
CA TYR A 267 12.61 23.64 13.20
C TYR A 267 13.91 24.43 13.03
N PRO A 268 15.07 23.85 13.40
CA PRO A 268 16.36 24.46 13.13
C PRO A 268 16.60 24.53 11.61
N THR A 269 16.95 25.70 11.08
CA THR A 269 17.10 25.92 9.62
C THR A 269 18.51 25.69 9.10
N ASP A 270 19.47 25.40 9.97
CA ASP A 270 20.89 25.18 9.70
C ASP A 270 21.29 23.69 9.75
N VAL A 271 20.37 22.80 9.36
CA VAL A 271 20.57 21.34 9.35
C VAL A 271 20.21 20.72 8.00
N ASP A 272 20.67 19.50 7.74
CA ASP A 272 20.38 18.75 6.51
C ASP A 272 19.08 17.95 6.57
N ALA A 273 18.70 17.49 7.75
CA ALA A 273 17.49 16.73 7.99
C ALA A 273 17.04 16.82 9.44
N ILE A 274 15.76 16.58 9.67
CA ILE A 274 15.22 16.20 10.98
C ILE A 274 14.59 14.81 10.89
N VAL A 275 14.65 14.08 12.00
CA VAL A 275 13.94 12.82 12.20
C VAL A 275 12.99 12.99 13.37
N LEU A 276 11.70 12.80 13.13
CA LEU A 276 10.66 12.76 14.17
C LEU A 276 10.37 11.31 14.54
N VAL A 277 10.30 11.02 15.84
CA VAL A 277 10.11 9.67 16.36
C VAL A 277 8.95 9.68 17.32
N ASP A 278 7.96 8.81 17.09
CA ASP A 278 6.97 8.48 18.10
C ASP A 278 7.24 7.08 18.66
N VAL A 279 7.24 6.97 19.97
CA VAL A 279 7.31 5.70 20.70
C VAL A 279 6.00 5.56 21.48
N ASP A 280 5.28 4.48 21.25
CA ASP A 280 4.01 4.20 21.91
C ASP A 280 3.98 2.82 22.57
N GLY A 281 3.13 2.65 23.57
CA GLY A 281 2.99 1.41 24.32
C GLY A 281 2.49 1.63 25.74
N THR A 282 2.80 0.69 26.63
CA THR A 282 2.64 0.90 28.07
C THR A 282 3.62 1.97 28.57
N ALA A 283 3.34 2.55 29.75
CA ALA A 283 4.24 3.55 30.34
C ALA A 283 5.68 3.05 30.52
N GLU A 284 5.85 1.79 30.92
CA GLU A 284 7.16 1.14 31.10
C GLU A 284 7.90 0.94 29.77
N GLU A 285 7.19 0.45 28.75
CA GLU A 285 7.76 0.30 27.40
C GLU A 285 8.18 1.64 26.82
N VAL A 286 7.33 2.66 26.91
CA VAL A 286 7.63 4.00 26.38
C VAL A 286 8.79 4.63 27.14
N GLU A 287 8.86 4.51 28.47
CA GLU A 287 9.99 5.02 29.25
C GLU A 287 11.32 4.37 28.81
N ARG A 288 11.33 3.04 28.67
CA ARG A 288 12.51 2.28 28.21
C ARG A 288 12.91 2.65 26.78
N ASP A 289 11.95 2.64 25.87
CA ASP A 289 12.20 2.76 24.44
C ASP A 289 12.51 4.21 24.05
N ALA A 290 11.83 5.21 24.64
CA ALA A 290 12.17 6.62 24.43
C ALA A 290 13.57 6.96 24.93
N ALA A 291 14.00 6.42 26.09
CA ALA A 291 15.36 6.61 26.59
C ALA A 291 16.42 5.97 25.66
N THR A 292 16.09 4.82 25.06
CA THR A 292 16.95 4.14 24.08
C THR A 292 17.07 4.96 22.80
N VAL A 293 15.94 5.43 22.25
CA VAL A 293 15.88 6.30 21.07
C VAL A 293 16.66 7.59 21.32
N GLU A 294 16.43 8.27 22.44
CA GLU A 294 17.13 9.51 22.79
C GLU A 294 18.65 9.30 22.83
N LYS A 295 19.12 8.20 23.44
CA LYS A 295 20.54 7.86 23.49
C LYS A 295 21.13 7.66 22.10
N VAL A 296 20.38 7.08 21.16
CA VAL A 296 20.82 6.91 19.77
C VAL A 296 20.89 8.27 19.06
N LEU A 297 19.81 9.06 19.12
CA LEU A 297 19.76 10.39 18.48
C LEU A 297 20.94 11.26 18.90
N ARG A 298 21.22 11.33 20.22
CA ARG A 298 22.30 12.15 20.79
C ARG A 298 23.71 11.80 20.31
N ARG A 299 23.93 10.66 19.63
CA ARG A 299 25.25 10.29 19.10
C ARG A 299 25.68 11.19 17.94
N LYS A 300 24.73 11.57 17.07
CA LYS A 300 25.00 12.23 15.78
C LYS A 300 24.19 13.51 15.56
N SER A 301 23.11 13.74 16.30
CA SER A 301 22.28 14.93 16.14
C SER A 301 22.98 16.21 16.64
N VAL A 302 22.73 17.33 15.98
CA VAL A 302 23.06 18.69 16.45
C VAL A 302 22.18 19.07 17.63
N GLU A 303 20.90 18.73 17.58
CA GLU A 303 19.91 18.98 18.62
C GLU A 303 19.00 17.77 18.81
N VAL A 304 18.64 17.47 20.06
CA VAL A 304 17.54 16.54 20.39
C VAL A 304 16.47 17.29 21.18
N ARG A 305 15.22 17.21 20.73
CA ARG A 305 14.05 17.69 21.46
C ARG A 305 13.20 16.51 21.89
N VAL A 306 12.68 16.57 23.11
CA VAL A 306 11.78 15.56 23.69
C VAL A 306 10.51 16.27 24.11
N ALA A 307 9.36 15.80 23.63
CA ALA A 307 8.06 16.29 24.08
C ALA A 307 7.69 15.63 25.41
N THR A 308 7.37 16.45 26.41
CA THR A 308 6.98 16.00 27.76
C THR A 308 5.47 16.00 28.00
N ASP A 309 4.70 16.50 27.04
CA ASP A 309 3.24 16.56 27.06
C ASP A 309 2.66 16.62 25.63
N ASP A 310 1.34 16.48 25.51
CA ASP A 310 0.64 16.50 24.22
C ASP A 310 0.82 17.82 23.45
N GLN A 311 0.90 18.96 24.14
CA GLN A 311 1.08 20.26 23.50
C GLN A 311 2.48 20.39 22.89
N ALA A 312 3.50 19.89 23.59
CA ALA A 312 4.86 19.82 23.08
C ALA A 312 4.96 18.85 21.90
N ARG A 313 4.24 17.71 21.95
CA ARG A 313 4.14 16.77 20.82
C ARG A 313 3.53 17.45 19.59
N GLU A 314 2.38 18.10 19.74
CA GLU A 314 1.72 18.83 18.65
C GLU A 314 2.65 19.88 18.02
N LYS A 315 3.44 20.60 18.83
CA LYS A 315 4.43 21.56 18.32
C LYS A 315 5.56 20.90 17.52
N LEU A 316 6.09 19.77 17.99
CA LEU A 316 7.14 19.02 17.24
C LEU A 316 6.62 18.54 15.88
N TRP A 317 5.37 18.08 15.84
CA TRP A 317 4.75 17.55 14.63
C TRP A 317 4.12 18.59 13.71
N TYR A 318 3.95 19.83 14.19
CA TYR A 318 3.24 20.89 13.48
C TYR A 318 3.78 21.12 12.07
N GLY A 319 5.09 21.30 11.92
CA GLY A 319 5.71 21.56 10.63
C GLY A 319 5.52 20.40 9.65
N ARG A 320 5.72 19.15 10.09
CA ARG A 320 5.56 17.93 9.28
C ARG A 320 4.13 17.70 8.78
N LEU A 321 3.12 18.03 9.60
CA LEU A 321 1.71 17.73 9.29
C LEU A 321 0.93 18.90 8.68
N HIS A 322 1.25 20.15 9.04
CA HIS A 322 0.40 21.31 8.72
C HIS A 322 1.09 22.40 7.90
N ALA A 323 2.42 22.40 7.80
CA ALA A 323 3.11 23.46 7.06
C ALA A 323 2.85 23.44 5.53
N PRO A 324 2.61 22.30 4.86
CA PRO A 324 2.19 22.31 3.45
C PRO A 324 0.91 23.15 3.22
N ASP A 325 -0.04 23.13 4.16
CA ASP A 325 -1.26 23.94 4.07
C ASP A 325 -0.95 25.44 4.10
N ALA A 326 0.12 25.87 4.78
CA ALA A 326 0.54 27.26 4.79
C ALA A 326 1.04 27.71 3.41
N VAL A 327 1.71 26.83 2.67
CA VAL A 327 2.13 27.10 1.30
C VAL A 327 0.91 27.25 0.40
N VAL A 328 -0.08 26.36 0.53
CA VAL A 328 -1.33 26.45 -0.25
C VAL A 328 -2.09 27.75 0.04
N ARG A 329 -2.22 28.13 1.31
CA ARG A 329 -2.86 29.39 1.72
C ARG A 329 -2.16 30.64 1.18
N SER A 330 -0.89 30.53 0.78
CA SER A 330 -0.15 31.64 0.15
C SER A 330 -0.46 31.83 -1.33
N GLY A 331 -1.26 30.95 -1.94
CA GLY A 331 -1.64 31.00 -3.36
C GLY A 331 -0.77 30.13 -4.28
N HIS A 332 0.18 29.39 -3.72
CA HIS A 332 0.97 28.39 -4.44
C HIS A 332 0.29 27.02 -4.39
N ASP A 333 0.67 26.12 -5.28
CA ASP A 333 0.19 24.75 -5.31
C ASP A 333 1.30 23.76 -4.97
N TYR A 334 0.91 22.51 -4.75
CA TYR A 334 1.83 21.41 -4.58
C TYR A 334 1.34 20.15 -5.30
N PHE A 335 2.26 19.21 -5.50
CA PHE A 335 2.00 17.84 -5.89
C PHE A 335 2.84 16.91 -5.01
N ILE A 336 2.26 15.80 -4.57
CA ILE A 336 2.96 14.79 -3.76
C ILE A 336 3.30 13.58 -4.62
N GLY A 337 4.60 13.38 -4.86
CA GLY A 337 5.12 12.11 -5.36
C GLY A 337 5.14 11.06 -4.25
N ASP A 338 5.35 9.81 -4.63
CA ASP A 338 5.45 8.67 -3.72
C ASP A 338 6.40 7.64 -4.33
N VAL A 339 7.46 7.31 -3.60
CA VAL A 339 8.47 6.30 -3.97
C VAL A 339 9.02 5.64 -2.72
N THR A 340 9.28 4.34 -2.78
CA THR A 340 9.92 3.62 -1.67
C THR A 340 11.26 3.07 -2.11
N VAL A 341 12.31 3.23 -1.30
CA VAL A 341 13.65 2.67 -1.50
C VAL A 341 14.06 1.85 -0.27
N PRO A 342 15.03 0.92 -0.38
CA PRO A 342 15.65 0.33 0.80
C PRO A 342 16.14 1.42 1.75
N ARG A 343 15.97 1.24 3.06
CA ARG A 343 16.16 2.32 4.05
C ARG A 343 17.55 2.93 4.05
N ASN A 344 18.55 2.09 3.81
CA ASN A 344 19.94 2.50 3.67
C ASN A 344 20.24 3.30 2.38
N ARG A 345 19.24 3.52 1.50
CA ARG A 345 19.32 4.29 0.25
C ARG A 345 18.54 5.61 0.30
N ILE A 346 17.90 5.92 1.43
CA ILE A 346 17.18 7.19 1.64
C ILE A 346 18.08 8.40 1.32
N PRO A 347 19.35 8.47 1.75
CA PRO A 347 20.19 9.62 1.43
C PRO A 347 20.45 9.79 -0.07
N GLU A 348 20.79 8.71 -0.79
CA GLU A 348 20.99 8.76 -2.24
C GLU A 348 19.71 9.18 -2.98
N MET A 349 18.55 8.75 -2.48
CA MET A 349 17.26 9.13 -3.03
C MET A 349 16.95 10.62 -2.78
N GLN A 350 17.20 11.13 -1.57
CA GLN A 350 17.09 12.56 -1.28
C GLN A 350 17.98 13.39 -2.23
N GLU A 351 19.25 12.98 -2.41
CA GLU A 351 20.13 13.68 -3.34
C GLU A 351 19.61 13.66 -4.79
N ALA A 352 19.04 12.52 -5.23
CA ALA A 352 18.44 12.43 -6.56
C ALA A 352 17.26 13.40 -6.73
N ILE A 353 16.40 13.50 -5.73
CA ILE A 353 15.28 14.45 -5.71
C ILE A 353 15.79 15.89 -5.77
N GLN A 354 16.81 16.24 -4.96
CA GLN A 354 17.34 17.61 -4.95
C GLN A 354 18.08 17.97 -6.25
N ARG A 355 18.69 16.99 -6.94
CA ARG A 355 19.22 17.18 -8.29
C ARG A 355 18.11 17.46 -9.30
N ALA A 356 16.97 16.77 -9.22
CA ALA A 356 15.80 17.05 -10.06
C ALA A 356 15.23 18.45 -9.76
N ALA A 357 15.06 18.80 -8.48
CA ALA A 357 14.62 20.13 -8.06
C ALA A 357 15.50 21.26 -8.63
N THR A 358 16.83 21.06 -8.62
CA THR A 358 17.79 22.02 -9.17
C THR A 358 17.67 22.17 -10.70
N ARG A 359 17.47 21.05 -11.43
CA ARG A 359 17.29 21.09 -12.88
C ARG A 359 16.02 21.82 -13.30
N HIS A 360 14.97 21.68 -12.49
CA HIS A 360 13.62 22.16 -12.79
C HIS A 360 13.24 23.43 -12.00
N SER A 361 14.24 24.18 -11.52
CA SER A 361 14.04 25.38 -10.69
C SER A 361 13.49 26.59 -11.46
N ASP A 362 13.28 26.46 -12.77
CA ASP A 362 12.60 27.47 -13.60
C ASP A 362 11.08 27.25 -13.69
N GLY A 363 10.59 26.10 -13.25
CA GLY A 363 9.18 25.76 -13.11
C GLY A 363 8.73 25.52 -11.66
N LEU A 364 9.63 25.02 -10.81
CA LEU A 364 9.35 24.65 -9.41
C LEU A 364 9.98 25.64 -8.42
N LEU A 365 9.35 25.81 -7.26
CA LEU A 365 9.88 26.63 -6.16
C LEU A 365 10.93 25.85 -5.37
N PHE A 366 10.55 24.65 -4.91
CA PHE A 366 11.40 23.68 -4.22
C PHE A 366 10.68 22.33 -4.17
N ILE A 367 11.43 21.27 -3.87
CA ILE A 367 10.88 19.95 -3.56
C ILE A 367 11.27 19.62 -2.12
N ALA A 368 10.28 19.48 -1.25
CA ALA A 368 10.49 18.98 0.10
C ALA A 368 10.49 17.45 0.08
N VAL A 369 11.43 16.82 0.79
CA VAL A 369 11.39 15.36 1.00
C VAL A 369 10.87 15.12 2.41
N ALA A 370 9.61 14.70 2.50
CA ALA A 370 9.06 14.09 3.69
C ALA A 370 9.02 12.56 3.51
N GLY A 371 8.77 11.79 4.56
CA GLY A 371 8.65 10.33 4.37
C GLY A 371 8.57 9.54 5.65
N HIS A 372 8.08 8.31 5.52
CA HIS A 372 8.11 7.26 6.51
C HIS A 372 9.49 6.57 6.44
N ALA A 373 10.53 7.22 6.96
CA ALA A 373 11.91 6.73 6.90
C ALA A 373 12.08 5.34 7.52
N GLY A 374 11.26 5.00 8.52
CA GLY A 374 11.22 3.68 9.12
C GLY A 374 10.93 2.53 8.14
N ASP A 375 10.24 2.82 7.03
CA ASP A 375 9.87 1.87 5.98
C ASP A 375 10.57 2.17 4.63
N GLY A 376 11.36 3.25 4.55
CA GLY A 376 12.04 3.67 3.32
C GLY A 376 11.14 4.39 2.32
N ASP A 377 9.92 4.73 2.74
CA ASP A 377 8.92 5.37 1.91
C ASP A 377 9.03 6.90 1.97
N LEU A 378 9.17 7.53 0.81
CA LEU A 378 9.47 8.95 0.66
C LEU A 378 8.41 9.64 -0.18
N HIS A 379 8.06 10.84 0.28
CA HIS A 379 7.09 11.75 -0.32
C HIS A 379 7.80 13.02 -0.82
N PRO A 380 8.28 13.05 -2.07
CA PRO A 380 8.74 14.27 -2.73
C PRO A 380 7.57 15.21 -2.98
N ILE A 381 7.48 16.29 -2.20
CA ILE A 381 6.42 17.30 -2.31
C ILE A 381 6.95 18.47 -3.14
N SER A 382 6.51 18.57 -4.39
CA SER A 382 6.91 19.61 -5.31
C SER A 382 5.99 20.82 -5.18
N PHE A 383 6.53 21.98 -4.79
CA PHE A 383 5.78 23.22 -4.69
C PHE A 383 6.03 24.12 -5.90
N PHE A 384 4.96 24.73 -6.43
CA PHE A 384 5.03 25.54 -7.65
C PHE A 384 4.02 26.69 -7.66
N ASP A 385 4.28 27.69 -8.49
CA ASP A 385 3.32 28.76 -8.82
C ASP A 385 2.47 28.32 -10.02
N ARG A 386 1.14 28.20 -9.83
CA ARG A 386 0.20 27.82 -10.91
C ARG A 386 0.23 28.76 -12.11
N THR A 387 0.63 30.01 -11.89
CA THR A 387 0.70 31.02 -12.95
C THR A 387 1.99 30.92 -13.77
N ASN A 388 2.98 30.16 -13.29
CA ASN A 388 4.19 29.89 -14.05
C ASN A 388 3.88 28.92 -15.20
N PRO A 389 4.03 29.34 -16.48
CA PRO A 389 3.71 28.50 -17.63
C PRO A 389 4.63 27.28 -17.77
N LYS A 390 5.75 27.22 -17.04
CA LYS A 390 6.68 26.08 -17.03
C LYS A 390 6.36 25.05 -15.94
N ALA A 391 5.53 25.40 -14.95
CA ALA A 391 5.33 24.57 -13.76
C ALA A 391 4.87 23.14 -14.09
N ALA A 392 3.90 22.98 -14.98
CA ALA A 392 3.37 21.66 -15.35
C ALA A 392 4.43 20.74 -15.98
N ALA A 393 5.18 21.25 -16.98
CA ALA A 393 6.22 20.48 -17.66
C ALA A 393 7.41 20.16 -16.73
N ALA A 394 7.79 21.10 -15.86
CA ALA A 394 8.82 20.91 -14.86
C ALA A 394 8.42 19.88 -13.80
N LEU A 395 7.15 19.92 -13.36
CA LEU A 395 6.59 18.95 -12.41
C LEU A 395 6.61 17.54 -12.99
N GLU A 396 6.09 17.36 -14.20
CA GLU A 396 6.08 16.06 -14.89
C GLU A 396 7.50 15.51 -15.06
N ALA A 397 8.43 16.34 -15.56
CA ALA A 397 9.82 15.92 -15.76
C ALA A 397 10.53 15.57 -14.44
N ALA A 398 10.36 16.39 -13.41
CA ALA A 398 10.95 16.13 -12.09
C ALA A 398 10.39 14.83 -11.48
N ASN A 399 9.08 14.64 -11.50
CA ASN A 399 8.43 13.43 -10.98
C ASN A 399 8.92 12.18 -11.72
N ASN A 400 9.02 12.22 -13.05
CA ASN A 400 9.51 11.08 -13.84
C ASN A 400 10.97 10.72 -13.52
N GLU A 401 11.85 11.73 -13.38
CA GLU A 401 13.24 11.52 -12.98
C GLU A 401 13.37 10.93 -11.56
N ILE A 402 12.48 11.33 -10.65
CA ILE A 402 12.43 10.84 -9.28
C ILE A 402 12.01 9.37 -9.25
N VAL A 403 10.96 8.98 -9.98
CA VAL A 403 10.52 7.58 -10.07
C VAL A 403 11.62 6.70 -10.68
N ASP A 404 12.28 7.18 -11.74
CA ASP A 404 13.40 6.46 -12.36
C ASP A 404 14.57 6.26 -11.37
N ALA A 405 14.92 7.29 -10.60
CA ALA A 405 15.95 7.18 -9.58
C ALA A 405 15.57 6.16 -8.48
N ALA A 406 14.31 6.11 -8.05
CA ALA A 406 13.87 5.12 -7.06
C ALA A 406 14.05 3.69 -7.58
N LEU A 407 13.68 3.42 -8.84
CA LEU A 407 13.87 2.12 -9.48
C LEU A 407 15.37 1.75 -9.60
N ASP A 408 16.23 2.70 -10.00
CA ASP A 408 17.68 2.51 -10.09
C ASP A 408 18.33 2.19 -8.73
N LEU A 409 17.74 2.67 -7.63
CA LEU A 409 18.17 2.40 -6.26
C LEU A 409 17.64 1.08 -5.70
N GLY A 410 16.96 0.26 -6.52
CA GLY A 410 16.36 -1.01 -6.10
C GLY A 410 15.03 -0.84 -5.34
N GLY A 411 14.41 0.33 -5.46
CA GLY A 411 13.12 0.66 -4.88
C GLY A 411 11.92 0.27 -5.76
N THR A 412 10.77 0.85 -5.44
CA THR A 412 9.53 0.72 -6.19
C THR A 412 8.95 2.10 -6.47
N LEU A 413 8.12 2.17 -7.53
CA LEU A 413 7.53 3.41 -8.03
C LEU A 413 6.43 3.99 -7.13
N THR A 414 5.94 3.25 -6.13
CA THR A 414 4.92 3.71 -5.18
C THR A 414 4.91 2.82 -3.93
N GLY A 415 4.92 3.46 -2.75
CA GLY A 415 4.78 2.81 -1.46
C GLY A 415 3.33 2.70 -0.99
N GLU A 416 2.50 3.72 -1.28
CA GLU A 416 1.16 3.85 -0.66
C GLU A 416 0.07 4.44 -1.56
N HIS A 417 0.41 5.23 -2.59
CA HIS A 417 -0.58 5.99 -3.38
C HIS A 417 -1.18 5.23 -4.56
N GLY A 418 -0.62 4.08 -4.92
CA GLY A 418 -1.04 3.28 -6.06
C GLY A 418 -0.37 3.71 -7.37
N VAL A 419 -0.61 2.92 -8.41
CA VAL A 419 -0.10 3.16 -9.77
C VAL A 419 -1.01 4.13 -10.51
N GLY A 420 -2.32 3.89 -10.43
CA GLY A 420 -3.34 4.65 -11.14
C GLY A 420 -3.07 4.70 -12.64
N THR A 421 -3.33 5.86 -13.24
CA THR A 421 -2.84 6.17 -14.59
C THR A 421 -1.53 6.94 -14.57
N GLU A 422 -1.23 7.64 -13.48
CA GLU A 422 -0.08 8.54 -13.34
C GLU A 422 1.24 7.79 -13.49
N LYS A 423 1.38 6.64 -12.79
CA LYS A 423 2.64 5.87 -12.81
C LYS A 423 2.63 4.68 -13.75
N ARG A 424 1.54 4.50 -14.51
CA ARG A 424 1.35 3.35 -15.42
C ARG A 424 2.50 3.18 -16.42
N GLN A 425 3.12 4.27 -16.85
CA GLN A 425 4.27 4.28 -17.77
C GLN A 425 5.55 3.65 -17.17
N PHE A 426 5.67 3.59 -15.85
CA PHE A 426 6.84 3.01 -15.16
C PHE A 426 6.69 1.51 -14.89
N MET A 427 5.50 0.95 -15.10
CA MET A 427 5.23 -0.48 -14.86
C MET A 427 6.16 -1.38 -15.69
N THR A 428 6.49 -1.01 -16.93
CA THR A 428 7.42 -1.77 -17.79
C THR A 428 8.90 -1.57 -17.44
N LYS A 429 9.23 -0.59 -16.58
CA LYS A 429 10.56 -0.44 -15.98
C LYS A 429 10.68 -1.25 -14.70
N ARG A 430 9.59 -1.40 -13.94
CA ARG A 430 9.53 -2.17 -12.69
C ARG A 430 9.36 -3.68 -12.91
N PHE A 431 8.60 -4.06 -13.93
CA PHE A 431 8.20 -5.43 -14.21
C PHE A 431 8.64 -5.89 -15.60
N THR A 432 9.04 -7.16 -15.70
CA THR A 432 9.32 -7.82 -16.97
C THR A 432 8.03 -8.11 -17.74
N PRO A 433 8.11 -8.39 -19.06
CA PRO A 433 6.93 -8.79 -19.83
C PRO A 433 6.23 -10.05 -19.28
N VAL A 434 6.97 -10.99 -18.68
CA VAL A 434 6.42 -12.19 -18.01
C VAL A 434 5.57 -11.79 -16.80
N GLU A 435 6.09 -10.89 -15.97
CA GLU A 435 5.41 -10.41 -14.76
C GLU A 435 4.16 -9.60 -15.10
N ILE A 436 4.22 -8.74 -16.12
CA ILE A 436 3.05 -8.02 -16.64
C ILE A 436 2.00 -8.99 -17.20
N ALA A 437 2.42 -10.02 -17.95
CA ALA A 437 1.49 -11.02 -18.47
C ALA A 437 0.75 -11.76 -17.35
N ALA A 438 1.43 -12.13 -16.26
CA ALA A 438 0.81 -12.74 -15.08
C ALA A 438 -0.20 -11.80 -14.39
N GLN A 439 0.13 -10.50 -14.24
CA GLN A 439 -0.81 -9.51 -13.71
C GLN A 439 -2.04 -9.35 -14.62
N ARG A 440 -1.82 -9.35 -15.94
CA ARG A 440 -2.91 -9.27 -16.92
C ARG A 440 -3.80 -10.50 -16.92
N ALA A 441 -3.24 -11.70 -16.69
CA ALA A 441 -4.00 -12.93 -16.52
C ALA A 441 -4.97 -12.83 -15.33
N VAL A 442 -4.51 -12.30 -14.19
CA VAL A 442 -5.39 -12.00 -13.05
C VAL A 442 -6.53 -11.06 -13.46
N LYS A 443 -6.22 -9.92 -14.09
CA LYS A 443 -7.26 -8.98 -14.57
C LYS A 443 -8.28 -9.66 -15.48
N ARG A 444 -7.86 -10.50 -16.42
CA ARG A 444 -8.75 -11.23 -17.33
C ARG A 444 -9.65 -12.24 -16.65
N VAL A 445 -9.23 -12.84 -15.54
CA VAL A 445 -10.06 -13.78 -14.79
C VAL A 445 -11.15 -13.07 -13.99
N PHE A 446 -10.80 -11.97 -13.32
CA PHE A 446 -11.72 -11.20 -12.50
C PHE A 446 -12.66 -10.31 -13.33
N ASP A 447 -12.17 -9.78 -14.45
CA ASP A 447 -12.91 -8.89 -15.35
C ASP A 447 -12.53 -9.16 -16.83
N PRO A 448 -13.07 -10.23 -17.43
CA PRO A 448 -12.76 -10.64 -18.80
C PRO A 448 -13.09 -9.59 -19.86
N ALA A 449 -14.09 -8.74 -19.59
CA ALA A 449 -14.56 -7.70 -20.51
C ALA A 449 -13.79 -6.37 -20.35
N GLY A 450 -12.94 -6.23 -19.34
CA GLY A 450 -12.25 -4.98 -19.03
C GLY A 450 -13.20 -3.85 -18.62
N GLN A 451 -14.31 -4.20 -17.96
CA GLN A 451 -15.37 -3.29 -17.55
C GLN A 451 -14.99 -2.43 -16.33
N LEU A 452 -14.24 -2.98 -15.38
CA LEU A 452 -13.95 -2.34 -14.10
C LEU A 452 -12.68 -1.48 -14.18
N ASN A 453 -12.86 -0.17 -13.98
CA ASN A 453 -11.82 0.87 -13.95
C ASN A 453 -10.80 0.74 -15.11
N PRO A 454 -11.26 0.79 -16.37
CA PRO A 454 -10.40 0.54 -17.53
C PRO A 454 -9.26 1.56 -17.66
N GLY A 455 -8.09 1.08 -18.07
CA GLY A 455 -6.93 1.93 -18.33
C GLY A 455 -6.08 2.27 -17.10
N VAL A 456 -6.52 1.85 -15.91
CA VAL A 456 -5.78 2.00 -14.64
C VAL A 456 -4.87 0.79 -14.37
N LEU A 457 -3.77 1.04 -13.66
CA LEU A 457 -2.80 0.06 -13.12
C LEU A 457 -1.94 -0.66 -14.18
N LEU A 458 -2.54 -1.35 -15.15
CA LEU A 458 -1.79 -2.11 -16.15
C LEU A 458 -1.40 -1.26 -17.37
N PRO A 459 -0.15 -1.37 -17.87
CA PRO A 459 0.25 -0.70 -19.11
C PRO A 459 -0.46 -1.29 -20.33
N ASP A 460 -0.33 -0.58 -21.46
CA ASP A 460 -0.81 -1.07 -22.75
C ASP A 460 -0.13 -2.41 -23.10
N LEU A 461 -0.84 -3.27 -23.82
CA LEU A 461 -0.37 -4.61 -24.18
C LEU A 461 0.92 -4.53 -25.01
N SER A 462 1.97 -5.22 -24.57
CA SER A 462 3.20 -5.38 -25.34
C SER A 462 3.21 -6.70 -26.13
N ALA A 463 3.86 -6.70 -27.30
CA ALA A 463 4.09 -7.91 -28.09
C ALA A 463 5.09 -8.87 -27.43
N ASP A 464 5.86 -8.40 -26.45
CA ASP A 464 6.84 -9.19 -25.70
C ASP A 464 6.20 -9.95 -24.52
N GLU A 465 4.94 -9.65 -24.18
CA GLU A 465 4.21 -10.38 -23.15
C GLU A 465 3.94 -11.82 -23.61
N PRO A 466 4.44 -12.86 -22.89
CA PRO A 466 4.19 -14.24 -23.26
C PRO A 466 2.75 -14.64 -22.93
N VAL A 467 2.32 -15.75 -23.53
CA VAL A 467 1.07 -16.40 -23.15
C VAL A 467 1.27 -17.20 -21.87
N VAL A 468 0.43 -16.95 -20.86
CA VAL A 468 0.47 -17.59 -19.52
C VAL A 468 -0.85 -18.33 -19.21
N ASN A 469 -1.25 -19.24 -20.11
CA ASN A 469 -2.57 -19.89 -20.05
C ASN A 469 -2.75 -20.78 -18.81
N LEU A 470 -1.70 -21.48 -18.37
CA LEU A 470 -1.78 -22.34 -17.19
C LEU A 470 -1.93 -21.49 -15.93
N PHE A 471 -1.16 -20.41 -15.80
CA PHE A 471 -1.30 -19.45 -14.71
C PHE A 471 -2.70 -18.84 -14.70
N GLU A 472 -3.20 -18.38 -15.86
CA GLU A 472 -4.56 -17.82 -15.97
C GLU A 472 -5.64 -18.84 -15.56
N GLU A 473 -5.53 -20.09 -16.01
CA GLU A 473 -6.44 -21.16 -15.60
C GLU A 473 -6.34 -21.45 -14.09
N THR A 474 -5.15 -21.46 -13.51
CA THR A 474 -4.98 -21.65 -12.06
C THR A 474 -5.65 -20.51 -11.27
N VAL A 475 -5.54 -19.26 -11.71
CA VAL A 475 -6.27 -18.13 -11.09
C VAL A 475 -7.78 -18.37 -11.22
N ARG A 476 -8.26 -18.80 -12.39
CA ARG A 476 -9.68 -19.08 -12.65
C ARG A 476 -10.24 -20.16 -11.73
N VAL A 477 -9.58 -21.31 -11.63
CA VAL A 477 -9.98 -22.40 -10.73
C VAL A 477 -9.96 -21.94 -9.26
N SER A 478 -8.94 -21.15 -8.88
CA SER A 478 -8.84 -20.57 -7.53
C SER A 478 -10.00 -19.64 -7.21
N LEU A 479 -10.50 -18.88 -8.19
CA LEU A 479 -11.68 -18.00 -8.02
C LEU A 479 -13.00 -18.78 -8.06
N ASP A 480 -13.12 -19.77 -8.95
CA ASP A 480 -14.35 -20.52 -9.17
C ASP A 480 -14.78 -21.35 -7.96
N ARG A 481 -13.87 -21.69 -7.04
CA ARG A 481 -14.23 -22.31 -5.74
C ARG A 481 -15.23 -21.47 -4.94
N TYR A 482 -15.16 -20.14 -5.04
CA TYR A 482 -16.09 -19.21 -4.39
C TYR A 482 -17.42 -19.09 -5.13
N ARG A 483 -17.51 -19.67 -6.33
CA ARG A 483 -18.72 -19.76 -7.16
C ARG A 483 -19.38 -21.15 -7.10
N GLY A 484 -18.92 -22.02 -6.20
CA GLY A 484 -19.37 -23.41 -6.08
C GLY A 484 -18.70 -24.38 -7.07
N GLY A 485 -17.59 -23.95 -7.68
CA GLY A 485 -16.72 -24.79 -8.51
C GLY A 485 -15.91 -25.81 -7.69
N PRO A 486 -15.24 -26.77 -8.37
CA PRO A 486 -14.42 -27.78 -7.71
C PRO A 486 -13.22 -27.14 -6.99
N ALA A 487 -12.71 -27.83 -5.97
CA ALA A 487 -11.47 -27.43 -5.31
C ALA A 487 -10.29 -27.49 -6.30
N VAL A 488 -9.31 -26.61 -6.10
CA VAL A 488 -8.05 -26.62 -6.86
C VAL A 488 -7.37 -27.98 -6.62
N PRO A 489 -6.91 -28.69 -7.66
CA PRO A 489 -6.11 -29.91 -7.48
C PRO A 489 -4.92 -29.62 -6.55
N THR A 490 -4.61 -30.51 -5.61
CA THR A 490 -3.47 -30.37 -4.69
C THR A 490 -2.24 -31.17 -5.15
N ASP A 491 -2.40 -32.02 -6.16
CA ASP A 491 -1.33 -32.86 -6.71
C ASP A 491 -0.64 -32.13 -7.85
N PHE A 492 0.40 -31.36 -7.53
CA PHE A 492 1.32 -30.79 -8.51
C PHE A 492 2.64 -31.57 -8.48
N ASP A 493 3.24 -31.74 -9.65
CA ASP A 493 4.44 -32.58 -9.85
C ASP A 493 5.61 -32.05 -9.01
N ASP A 494 6.11 -32.86 -8.07
CA ASP A 494 7.21 -32.60 -7.13
C ASP A 494 8.59 -32.45 -7.81
N ALA A 495 8.63 -32.07 -9.08
CA ALA A 495 9.86 -31.86 -9.83
C ALA A 495 10.53 -30.55 -9.38
N ALA A 496 11.00 -30.55 -8.14
CA ALA A 496 11.70 -29.44 -7.54
C ALA A 496 12.91 -29.07 -8.43
N PRO A 497 13.02 -27.81 -8.88
CA PRO A 497 14.28 -27.30 -9.38
C PRO A 497 15.33 -27.43 -8.27
N VAL A 498 16.62 -27.33 -8.60
CA VAL A 498 17.68 -27.22 -7.59
C VAL A 498 17.37 -26.00 -6.73
N ALA A 499 16.71 -26.22 -5.60
CA ALA A 499 16.19 -25.14 -4.78
C ALA A 499 17.38 -24.36 -4.24
N ALA A 500 17.38 -23.04 -4.42
CA ALA A 500 18.47 -22.20 -3.96
C ALA A 500 18.62 -22.37 -2.44
N THR A 501 19.86 -22.34 -1.96
CA THR A 501 20.19 -22.56 -0.54
C THR A 501 20.98 -21.40 0.06
N HIS A 502 20.93 -20.21 -0.57
CA HIS A 502 21.57 -19.00 -0.03
C HIS A 502 20.75 -18.42 1.13
N ILE A 503 21.45 -17.70 2.02
CA ILE A 503 20.85 -16.88 3.08
C ILE A 503 21.60 -15.55 3.06
N GLU A 504 20.90 -14.47 2.73
CA GLU A 504 21.44 -13.12 2.63
C GLU A 504 20.64 -12.17 3.53
N LEU A 505 21.28 -11.70 4.60
CA LEU A 505 20.69 -10.77 5.55
C LEU A 505 21.12 -9.34 5.23
N ASN A 506 20.14 -8.48 4.94
CA ASN A 506 20.32 -7.04 4.84
C ASN A 506 19.88 -6.41 6.17
N ALA A 507 20.78 -6.40 7.17
CA ALA A 507 20.47 -5.88 8.51
C ALA A 507 20.10 -4.39 8.51
N ALA A 508 20.69 -3.59 7.61
CA ALA A 508 20.39 -2.16 7.50
C ALA A 508 18.97 -1.89 6.98
N ASN A 509 18.45 -2.79 6.14
CA ASN A 509 17.09 -2.75 5.64
C ASN A 509 16.15 -3.71 6.37
N LEU A 510 16.58 -4.44 7.40
CA LEU A 510 15.87 -5.55 8.04
C LEU A 510 15.09 -6.46 7.06
N SER A 511 15.74 -6.83 5.96
CA SER A 511 15.23 -7.82 5.02
C SER A 511 16.14 -9.04 4.98
N LEU A 512 15.56 -10.18 4.65
CA LEU A 512 16.23 -11.46 4.49
C LEU A 512 15.86 -12.06 3.15
N ASN A 513 16.81 -12.20 2.23
CA ASN A 513 16.66 -12.98 1.01
C ASN A 513 17.17 -14.41 1.26
N VAL A 514 16.28 -15.39 1.12
CA VAL A 514 16.58 -16.79 1.44
C VAL A 514 16.10 -17.70 0.32
N GLY A 515 16.96 -18.65 -0.07
CA GLY A 515 16.61 -19.66 -1.05
C GLY A 515 15.53 -20.62 -0.54
N ALA A 516 14.62 -21.03 -1.43
CA ALA A 516 13.48 -21.88 -1.08
C ALA A 516 13.86 -23.28 -0.56
N GLY A 517 15.10 -23.72 -0.81
CA GLY A 517 15.65 -24.99 -0.35
C GLY A 517 16.23 -24.96 1.06
N VAL A 518 16.40 -23.77 1.66
CA VAL A 518 16.92 -23.64 3.02
C VAL A 518 15.94 -24.26 4.01
N LEU A 519 16.45 -25.09 4.92
CA LEU A 519 15.65 -25.69 5.99
C LEU A 519 15.31 -24.64 7.05
N LEU A 520 14.11 -24.73 7.63
CA LEU A 520 13.68 -23.78 8.66
C LEU A 520 14.60 -23.80 9.89
N THR A 521 15.19 -24.95 10.23
CA THR A 521 16.17 -25.07 11.33
C THR A 521 17.45 -24.29 11.06
N ASP A 522 17.96 -24.39 9.82
CA ASP A 522 19.21 -23.76 9.44
C ASP A 522 19.03 -22.24 9.38
N LEU A 523 17.87 -21.81 8.87
CA LEU A 523 17.51 -20.40 8.86
C LEU A 523 17.33 -19.84 10.28
N ALA A 524 16.62 -20.56 11.16
CA ALA A 524 16.43 -20.13 12.55
C ALA A 524 17.77 -20.03 13.31
N ALA A 525 18.68 -20.99 13.10
CA ALA A 525 20.02 -20.95 13.67
C ALA A 525 20.83 -19.74 13.15
N PHE A 526 20.82 -19.51 11.83
CA PHE A 526 21.48 -18.36 11.21
C PHE A 526 20.96 -17.04 11.79
N LEU A 527 19.64 -16.87 11.89
CA LEU A 527 19.04 -15.64 12.44
C LEU A 527 19.42 -15.43 13.91
N ALA A 528 19.41 -16.49 14.73
CA ALA A 528 19.82 -16.42 16.13
C ALA A 528 21.30 -16.01 16.28
N GLU A 529 22.21 -16.53 15.44
CA GLU A 529 23.62 -16.13 15.42
C GLU A 529 23.83 -14.64 15.11
N HIS A 530 22.90 -14.05 14.35
CA HIS A 530 22.92 -12.62 13.98
C HIS A 530 22.07 -11.74 14.90
N GLY A 531 21.45 -12.30 15.95
CA GLY A 531 20.56 -11.55 16.84
C GLY A 531 19.27 -11.07 16.16
N MET A 532 18.81 -11.80 15.15
CA MET A 532 17.63 -11.46 14.33
C MET A 532 16.48 -12.45 14.56
N GLY A 533 15.26 -11.96 14.35
CA GLY A 533 14.03 -12.76 14.30
C GLY A 533 13.32 -12.57 12.97
N CYS A 534 12.46 -13.53 12.61
CA CYS A 534 11.59 -13.45 11.46
C CYS A 534 10.20 -13.93 11.85
N SER A 535 9.21 -13.03 11.85
CA SER A 535 7.83 -13.35 12.26
C SER A 535 7.12 -14.30 11.30
N ALA A 536 7.63 -14.50 10.09
CA ALA A 536 7.12 -15.50 9.14
C ALA A 536 7.50 -16.94 9.53
N LEU A 537 8.50 -17.13 10.39
CA LEU A 537 8.90 -18.44 10.86
C LEU A 537 8.00 -18.88 12.03
N PRO A 538 7.53 -20.14 12.02
CA PRO A 538 6.75 -20.66 13.14
C PRO A 538 7.60 -20.70 14.41
N SER A 539 6.98 -20.40 15.55
CA SER A 539 7.62 -20.43 16.86
C SER A 539 7.94 -21.84 17.34
N ASP A 540 7.18 -22.84 16.86
CA ASP A 540 7.44 -24.26 17.01
C ASP A 540 7.77 -24.86 15.64
N LEU A 541 9.00 -25.35 15.48
CA LEU A 541 9.45 -25.96 14.23
C LEU A 541 8.93 -27.40 14.05
N GLY A 542 8.20 -27.95 15.03
CA GLY A 542 7.58 -29.29 15.00
C GLY A 542 8.53 -30.44 15.37
N ASP A 543 8.02 -31.69 15.28
CA ASP A 543 8.69 -32.92 15.75
C ASP A 543 9.81 -33.45 14.82
N ASP A 544 9.79 -33.14 13.52
CA ASP A 544 10.94 -33.37 12.61
C ASP A 544 11.31 -32.10 11.82
N PRO A 545 11.90 -31.10 12.50
CA PRO A 545 12.14 -29.77 11.94
C PRO A 545 13.24 -29.77 10.85
N ARG A 546 13.88 -30.92 10.59
CA ARG A 546 14.97 -31.11 9.62
C ARG A 546 14.49 -31.35 8.18
N THR A 547 13.18 -31.36 7.92
CA THR A 547 12.64 -31.70 6.58
C THR A 547 11.82 -30.59 5.94
N ARG A 548 11.42 -29.53 6.65
CA ARG A 548 10.64 -28.43 6.06
C ARG A 548 11.56 -27.32 5.58
N SER A 549 11.46 -26.99 4.30
CA SER A 549 12.16 -25.86 3.69
C SER A 549 11.34 -24.58 3.72
N VAL A 550 11.98 -23.44 3.42
CA VAL A 550 11.30 -22.14 3.24
C VAL A 550 10.24 -22.21 2.13
N GLY A 551 10.55 -22.85 1.00
CA GLY A 551 9.58 -23.03 -0.09
C GLY A 551 8.37 -23.85 0.35
N ALA A 552 8.59 -24.93 1.09
CA ALA A 552 7.51 -25.75 1.64
C ALA A 552 6.67 -24.97 2.67
N LEU A 553 7.29 -24.15 3.52
CA LEU A 553 6.58 -23.27 4.45
C LEU A 553 5.56 -22.39 3.71
N ILE A 554 5.98 -21.71 2.65
CA ILE A 554 5.13 -20.79 1.89
C ILE A 554 4.06 -21.56 1.11
N ALA A 555 4.47 -22.59 0.36
CA ALA A 555 3.58 -23.32 -0.54
C ALA A 555 2.46 -24.06 0.20
N THR A 556 2.70 -24.49 1.44
CA THR A 556 1.71 -25.22 2.26
C THR A 556 1.21 -24.41 3.46
N ALA A 557 1.39 -23.09 3.46
CA ALA A 557 1.03 -22.25 4.60
C ALA A 557 -0.49 -22.27 4.86
N SER A 558 -0.89 -22.66 6.07
CA SER A 558 -2.28 -22.67 6.56
C SER A 558 -2.34 -22.16 8.00
N GLY A 559 -3.51 -21.65 8.46
CA GLY A 559 -3.69 -21.19 9.84
C GLY A 559 -2.64 -20.18 10.30
N ALA A 560 -1.98 -20.45 11.44
CA ALA A 560 -0.98 -19.56 12.01
C ALA A 560 0.23 -19.30 11.07
N ASP A 561 0.71 -20.33 10.36
CA ASP A 561 1.79 -20.19 9.37
C ASP A 561 1.36 -19.27 8.23
N ARG A 562 0.11 -19.41 7.76
CA ARG A 562 -0.44 -18.54 6.72
C ARG A 562 -0.45 -17.10 7.19
N HIS A 563 -0.96 -16.82 8.39
CA HIS A 563 -0.97 -15.47 8.95
C HIS A 563 0.45 -14.88 9.06
N ALA A 564 1.40 -15.67 9.57
CA ALA A 564 2.80 -15.30 9.70
C ALA A 564 3.46 -14.98 8.34
N VAL A 565 3.35 -15.89 7.37
CA VAL A 565 3.93 -15.72 6.02
C VAL A 565 3.28 -14.55 5.30
N ARG A 566 1.95 -14.39 5.37
CA ARG A 566 1.24 -13.24 4.78
C ARG A 566 1.81 -11.92 5.28
N ASN A 567 2.03 -11.79 6.58
CA ASN A 567 2.50 -10.52 7.17
C ASN A 567 4.01 -10.29 7.00
N GLY A 568 4.82 -11.35 6.87
CA GLY A 568 6.28 -11.23 6.78
C GLY A 568 6.85 -11.23 5.35
N LEU A 569 6.12 -11.75 4.36
CA LEU A 569 6.64 -11.91 2.99
C LEU A 569 6.62 -10.58 2.21
N LEU A 570 7.80 -10.15 1.77
CA LEU A 570 8.02 -8.93 0.98
C LEU A 570 8.16 -9.21 -0.52
N GLY A 571 8.78 -10.33 -0.88
CA GLY A 571 9.04 -10.67 -2.28
C GLY A 571 9.27 -12.17 -2.54
N LEU A 572 9.10 -12.58 -3.79
CA LEU A 572 9.42 -13.92 -4.29
C LEU A 572 10.12 -13.85 -5.63
N GLU A 573 11.10 -14.74 -5.83
CA GLU A 573 11.53 -15.16 -7.17
C GLU A 573 10.96 -16.54 -7.44
N VAL A 574 10.35 -16.70 -8.60
CA VAL A 574 9.62 -17.91 -8.98
C VAL A 574 9.92 -18.33 -10.41
N VAL A 575 9.62 -19.58 -10.72
CA VAL A 575 9.56 -20.10 -12.08
C VAL A 575 8.11 -20.48 -12.35
N LEU A 576 7.43 -19.74 -13.21
CA LEU A 576 6.02 -19.97 -13.53
C LEU A 576 5.81 -21.33 -14.20
N THR A 577 4.62 -21.92 -14.02
CA THR A 577 4.21 -23.16 -14.69
C THR A 577 4.25 -23.03 -16.22
N ASP A 578 3.85 -21.88 -16.75
CA ASP A 578 3.93 -21.56 -18.18
C ASP A 578 5.37 -21.40 -18.64
N GLY A 579 5.81 -22.30 -19.52
CA GLY A 579 7.09 -22.19 -20.21
C GLY A 579 8.33 -22.18 -19.30
N ARG A 580 8.16 -22.43 -17.98
CA ARG A 580 9.22 -22.34 -16.98
C ARG A 580 9.89 -20.96 -16.97
N ALA A 581 9.11 -19.90 -17.19
CA ALA A 581 9.63 -18.54 -17.25
C ALA A 581 9.94 -18.00 -15.83
N PRO A 582 11.13 -17.41 -15.60
CA PRO A 582 11.43 -16.76 -14.34
C PRO A 582 10.62 -15.48 -14.18
N ALA A 583 10.17 -15.21 -12.95
CA ALA A 583 9.46 -13.98 -12.59
C ALA A 583 9.80 -13.58 -11.15
N ARG A 584 9.66 -12.28 -10.87
CA ARG A 584 9.82 -11.72 -9.53
C ARG A 584 8.59 -10.88 -9.16
N PHE A 585 8.05 -11.11 -7.97
CA PHE A 585 6.94 -10.35 -7.42
C PHE A 585 7.32 -9.76 -6.06
N GLY A 586 7.22 -8.44 -5.90
CA GLY A 586 7.72 -7.72 -4.72
C GLY A 586 9.23 -7.46 -4.75
N GLY A 587 9.82 -7.19 -3.59
CA GLY A 587 11.23 -6.80 -3.45
C GLY A 587 11.65 -6.63 -2.00
N GLU A 588 12.78 -5.94 -1.76
CA GLU A 588 13.26 -5.61 -0.41
C GLU A 588 12.59 -4.36 0.20
N THR A 589 11.76 -3.66 -0.56
CA THR A 589 11.02 -2.49 -0.06
C THR A 589 9.97 -2.93 0.97
N MET A 590 9.88 -2.21 2.10
CA MET A 590 8.93 -2.54 3.17
C MET A 590 7.49 -2.20 2.80
N LYS A 591 7.31 -1.22 1.91
CA LYS A 591 6.06 -0.84 1.28
C LYS A 591 6.22 -0.97 -0.24
N ASP A 592 5.24 -1.59 -0.88
CA ASP A 592 5.15 -1.74 -2.33
C ASP A 592 3.69 -1.97 -2.71
N VAL A 593 3.13 -1.01 -3.44
CA VAL A 593 1.76 -1.10 -4.01
C VAL A 593 1.80 -1.02 -5.53
N ALA A 594 2.96 -1.29 -6.14
CA ALA A 594 3.08 -1.33 -7.59
C ALA A 594 2.44 -2.61 -8.16
N GLY A 595 1.32 -2.45 -8.86
CA GLY A 595 0.62 -3.57 -9.50
C GLY A 595 -0.08 -4.50 -8.50
N TYR A 596 -0.53 -5.66 -8.99
CA TYR A 596 -1.16 -6.65 -8.12
C TYR A 596 -0.14 -7.39 -7.25
N ASP A 597 -0.50 -7.69 -6.00
CA ASP A 597 0.37 -8.41 -5.06
C ASP A 597 0.44 -9.92 -5.37
N LEU A 598 1.05 -10.30 -6.50
CA LEU A 598 1.02 -11.67 -7.02
C LEU A 598 1.82 -12.69 -6.19
N LYS A 599 2.78 -12.25 -5.35
CA LYS A 599 3.47 -13.17 -4.43
C LYS A 599 2.49 -13.86 -3.47
N ARG A 600 1.33 -13.25 -3.21
CA ARG A 600 0.27 -13.82 -2.38
C ARG A 600 -0.34 -15.09 -2.96
N LEU A 601 -0.42 -15.19 -4.30
CA LEU A 601 -0.95 -16.38 -4.95
C LEU A 601 -0.16 -17.65 -4.64
N PHE A 602 1.12 -17.54 -4.25
CA PHE A 602 1.97 -18.69 -3.92
C PHE A 602 1.73 -19.22 -2.50
N ILE A 603 1.14 -18.42 -1.60
CA ILE A 603 0.90 -18.78 -0.20
C ILE A 603 -0.21 -19.83 -0.11
N GLY A 604 0.12 -21.02 0.38
CA GLY A 604 -0.83 -22.13 0.54
C GLY A 604 -1.30 -22.75 -0.79
N SER A 605 -0.66 -22.42 -1.92
CA SER A 605 -1.09 -22.85 -3.26
C SER A 605 -0.57 -24.21 -3.70
N HIS A 606 0.28 -24.86 -2.89
CA HIS A 606 0.91 -26.14 -3.21
C HIS A 606 1.64 -26.15 -4.57
N GLY A 607 2.22 -25.02 -4.98
CA GLY A 607 2.98 -24.92 -6.24
C GLY A 607 2.14 -24.74 -7.49
N ALA A 608 0.82 -24.52 -7.37
CA ALA A 608 -0.09 -24.42 -8.51
C ALA A 608 0.27 -23.34 -9.56
N PHE A 609 0.99 -22.30 -9.13
CA PHE A 609 1.41 -21.17 -9.97
C PHE A 609 2.86 -21.29 -10.47
N GLY A 610 3.63 -22.24 -9.94
CA GLY A 610 5.04 -22.43 -10.27
C GLY A 610 5.90 -22.74 -9.06
N ASP A 611 7.19 -22.90 -9.29
CA ASP A 611 8.17 -23.20 -8.25
C ASP A 611 8.67 -21.92 -7.59
N ILE A 612 8.76 -21.93 -6.26
CA ILE A 612 9.42 -20.87 -5.50
C ILE A 612 10.93 -21.12 -5.55
N VAL A 613 11.70 -20.14 -6.00
CA VAL A 613 13.17 -20.20 -6.07
C VAL A 613 13.78 -19.58 -4.81
N SER A 614 13.31 -18.39 -4.44
CA SER A 614 13.76 -17.66 -3.26
C SER A 614 12.62 -16.79 -2.70
N ALA A 615 12.74 -16.41 -1.44
CA ALA A 615 11.78 -15.55 -0.75
C ALA A 615 12.51 -14.43 -0.01
N ILE A 616 11.87 -13.26 0.04
CA ILE A 616 12.32 -12.11 0.78
C ILE A 616 11.35 -11.87 1.95
N PHE A 617 11.86 -11.90 3.17
CA PHE A 617 11.08 -11.67 4.39
C PHE A 617 11.53 -10.40 5.13
N LYS A 618 10.57 -9.74 5.78
CA LYS A 618 10.86 -8.78 6.86
C LYS A 618 11.45 -9.52 8.05
N VAL A 619 12.51 -8.97 8.62
CA VAL A 619 13.11 -9.44 9.88
C VAL A 619 13.11 -8.31 10.91
N ASN A 620 13.42 -8.64 12.15
CA ASN A 620 13.51 -7.69 13.25
C ASN A 620 14.72 -8.03 14.13
N CYS A 621 15.34 -7.02 14.74
CA CYS A 621 16.36 -7.28 15.75
C CYS A 621 15.69 -7.90 16.99
N LEU A 622 16.34 -8.91 17.57
CA LEU A 622 15.96 -9.44 18.87
C LEU A 622 16.55 -8.53 19.96
N PRO A 623 15.83 -8.32 21.08
CA PRO A 623 16.39 -7.61 22.23
C PRO A 623 17.71 -8.26 22.67
N ALA A 624 18.70 -7.46 23.03
CA ALA A 624 19.93 -7.97 23.65
C ALA A 624 19.56 -8.72 24.95
N ALA A 625 20.04 -9.96 25.07
CA ALA A 625 19.77 -10.86 26.19
C ALA A 625 20.33 -10.36 27.53
#